data_AF-A0A9J6ZL47-F1
#
_entry.id   AF-A0A9J6ZL47-F1
#
_cell.length_a   1.000
_cell.length_b   1.000
_cell.length_c   1.000
_cell.angle_alpha   90.00
_cell.angle_beta   90.00
_cell.angle_gamma   90.00
#
_symmetry.space_group_name_H-M   'P 1'
#
loop_
_entity.id
_entity.type
_entity.pdbx_description
1 polymer ?
#
loop_
_entity_poly.entity_id
_entity_poly.type
_entity_poly.pdbx_seq_one_letter_code
_entity_poly.pdbx_strand_id
1 'polypeptide(L)'
;MLKKFDNTGEDQEDLISIGTIGLIKAIESFQTGKGTKLATFAARCIENEILMHLRSLKKTRKDVSLHDPIGTDKEGNEITLIDILGNDIDDIADQVQLEMEKSKIYKNLSILDDREKEIVITRFGLLNGGDERTQREIAKDLGISRSYVSRIEKRALMKLYHEFYKGKR
;
A
#
# COMPACT_ATOMS: atom_id res chain seq x y z
N MET A 1 11.97 18.96 37.21
CA MET A 1 11.77 17.63 36.60
C MET A 1 12.39 17.57 35.21
N LEU A 2 12.09 18.54 34.34
CA LEU A 2 12.61 18.58 32.95
C LEU A 2 14.14 18.67 32.83
N LYS A 3 14.83 19.30 33.80
CA LYS A 3 16.31 19.36 33.86
C LYS A 3 17.04 18.01 33.78
N LYS A 4 16.35 16.90 34.07
CA LYS A 4 16.90 15.54 33.93
C LYS A 4 17.05 15.11 32.46
N PHE A 5 16.36 15.78 31.55
CA PHE A 5 16.28 15.45 30.13
C PHE A 5 16.98 16.47 29.22
N ASP A 6 17.63 17.50 29.78
CA ASP A 6 18.32 18.54 29.00
C ASP A 6 19.42 17.97 28.07
N ASN A 7 19.96 16.78 28.37
CA ASN A 7 21.00 16.13 27.57
C ASN A 7 20.45 15.19 26.47
N THR A 8 19.13 15.15 26.21
CA THR A 8 18.58 14.27 25.17
C THR A 8 18.72 14.84 23.76
N GLY A 9 19.05 16.13 23.63
CA GLY A 9 19.12 16.83 22.34
C GLY A 9 17.76 17.19 21.74
N GLU A 10 16.70 17.08 22.54
CA GLU A 10 15.33 17.45 22.15
C GLU A 10 15.06 18.91 22.48
N ASP A 11 14.12 19.50 21.74
CA ASP A 11 13.67 20.86 21.99
C ASP A 11 13.00 20.97 23.37
N GLN A 12 13.35 22.02 24.11
CA GLN A 12 12.85 22.22 25.46
C GLN A 12 11.34 22.49 25.49
N GLU A 13 10.79 23.18 24.48
CA GLU A 13 9.36 23.46 24.36
C GLU A 13 8.56 22.18 24.07
N ASP A 14 9.12 21.27 23.27
CA ASP A 14 8.52 19.95 23.01
C ASP A 14 8.45 19.11 24.29
N LEU A 15 9.56 19.05 25.04
CA LEU A 15 9.60 18.34 26.32
C LEU A 15 8.61 18.93 27.34
N ILE A 16 8.41 20.26 27.33
CA ILE A 16 7.38 20.93 28.14
C ILE A 16 6.00 20.47 27.70
N SER A 17 5.69 20.55 26.40
CA SER A 17 4.42 20.13 25.81
C SER A 17 4.09 18.67 26.15
N ILE A 18 5.03 17.75 25.98
CA ILE A 18 4.86 16.33 26.35
C ILE A 18 4.66 16.17 27.86
N GLY A 19 5.41 16.93 28.66
CA GLY A 19 5.24 16.96 30.10
C GLY A 19 3.84 17.44 30.52
N THR A 20 3.25 18.41 29.81
CA THR A 20 1.87 18.85 30.07
C THR A 20 0.85 17.75 29.80
N ILE A 21 1.03 16.95 28.74
CA ILE A 21 0.20 15.76 28.47
C ILE A 21 0.29 14.77 29.63
N GLY A 22 1.49 14.52 30.15
CA GLY A 22 1.69 13.66 31.33
C GLY A 22 1.02 14.19 32.59
N LEU A 23 0.99 15.51 32.77
CA LEU A 23 0.27 16.15 33.88
C LEU A 23 -1.25 16.01 33.74
N ILE A 24 -1.80 16.23 32.55
CA ILE A 24 -3.25 16.06 32.27
C ILE A 24 -3.68 14.63 32.59
N LYS A 25 -2.96 13.64 32.06
CA LYS A 25 -3.21 12.21 32.34
C LYS A 25 -3.13 11.89 33.84
N ALA A 26 -2.22 12.53 34.57
CA ALA A 26 -2.11 12.35 36.00
C ALA A 26 -3.33 12.88 36.74
N ILE A 27 -3.85 14.05 36.36
CA ILE A 27 -5.04 14.64 36.98
C ILE A 27 -6.27 13.77 36.69
N GLU A 28 -6.44 13.30 35.45
CA GLU A 28 -7.58 12.48 35.04
C GLU A 28 -7.63 11.11 35.73
N SER A 29 -6.47 10.51 36.01
CA SER A 29 -6.36 9.14 36.54
C SER A 29 -6.04 9.03 38.04
N PHE A 30 -5.84 10.16 38.73
CA PHE A 30 -5.46 10.16 40.13
C PHE A 30 -6.60 9.69 41.05
N GLN A 31 -6.25 8.87 42.05
CA GLN A 31 -7.19 8.36 43.05
C GLN A 31 -6.70 8.71 44.46
N THR A 32 -7.52 9.45 45.21
CA THR A 32 -7.21 9.98 46.55
C THR A 32 -7.10 8.90 47.64
N GLY A 33 -7.58 7.68 47.39
CA GLY A 33 -7.56 6.55 48.34
C GLY A 33 -6.28 5.70 48.36
N LYS A 34 -5.27 6.00 47.54
CA LYS A 34 -4.06 5.16 47.36
C LYS A 34 -2.84 5.60 48.18
N GLY A 35 -3.00 6.53 49.12
CA GLY A 35 -1.94 6.96 50.04
C GLY A 35 -0.74 7.68 49.40
N THR A 36 -0.80 7.99 48.10
CA THR A 36 0.27 8.67 47.36
C THR A 36 -0.12 10.11 47.09
N LYS A 37 0.79 11.08 47.33
CA LYS A 37 0.53 12.49 47.02
C LYS A 37 0.39 12.69 45.52
N LEU A 38 -0.54 13.54 45.10
CA LEU A 38 -0.77 13.89 43.68
C LEU A 38 0.53 14.31 42.97
N ALA A 39 1.35 15.13 43.62
CA ALA A 39 2.63 15.56 43.06
C ALA A 39 3.58 14.39 42.74
N THR A 40 3.62 13.36 43.59
CA THR A 40 4.45 12.16 43.37
C THR A 40 3.89 11.32 42.22
N PHE A 41 2.56 11.20 42.12
CA PHE A 41 1.91 10.49 41.03
C PHE A 41 2.12 11.21 39.69
N ALA A 42 1.86 12.52 39.65
CA ALA A 42 2.05 13.37 38.48
C ALA A 42 3.50 13.36 37.98
N ALA A 43 4.48 13.40 38.89
CA ALA A 43 5.88 13.28 38.52
C ALA A 43 6.18 12.00 37.73
N ARG A 44 5.60 10.87 38.13
CA ARG A 44 5.76 9.58 37.43
C ARG A 44 5.07 9.57 36.06
N CYS A 45 3.89 10.17 35.95
CA CYS A 45 3.18 10.28 34.68
C CYS A 45 3.93 11.17 33.68
N ILE A 46 4.41 12.33 34.13
CA ILE A 46 5.23 13.26 33.33
C ILE A 46 6.50 12.56 32.82
N GLU A 47 7.23 11.89 33.72
CA GLU A 47 8.43 11.13 33.36
C GLU A 47 8.13 10.00 32.36
N ASN A 48 7.03 9.28 32.53
CA ASN A 48 6.65 8.21 31.62
C ASN A 48 6.32 8.71 30.21
N GLU A 49 5.60 9.82 30.06
CA GLU A 49 5.27 10.39 28.74
C GLU A 49 6.52 10.86 27.99
N ILE A 50 7.43 11.55 28.70
CA ILE A 50 8.72 11.98 28.12
C ILE A 50 9.53 10.75 27.66
N LEU A 51 9.60 9.70 28.49
CA LEU A 51 10.29 8.46 28.11
C LEU A 51 9.61 7.74 26.94
N MET A 52 8.28 7.80 26.83
CA MET A 52 7.56 7.25 25.67
C MET A 52 7.93 7.97 24.38
N HIS A 53 7.96 9.30 24.42
CA HIS A 53 8.35 10.13 23.27
C HIS A 53 9.80 9.87 22.83
N LEU A 54 10.75 9.85 23.77
CA LEU A 54 12.15 9.53 23.46
C LEU A 54 12.32 8.12 22.86
N ARG A 55 11.47 7.16 23.25
CA ARG A 55 11.46 5.82 22.65
C ARG A 55 10.90 5.83 21.22
N SER A 56 9.91 6.66 20.91
CA SER A 56 9.39 6.77 19.53
C SER A 56 10.41 7.39 18.59
N LEU A 57 11.14 8.41 19.02
CA LEU A 57 12.16 9.07 18.19
C LEU A 57 13.32 8.15 17.79
N LYS A 58 13.65 7.15 18.61
CA LYS A 58 14.64 6.13 18.24
C LYS A 58 14.27 5.35 16.97
N LYS A 59 12.98 5.26 16.63
CA LYS A 59 12.53 4.54 15.42
C LYS A 59 12.86 5.32 14.14
N THR A 60 12.79 6.65 14.20
CA THR A 60 12.98 7.55 13.05
C THR A 60 14.36 8.18 12.99
N ARG A 61 15.22 7.97 14.01
CA ARG A 61 16.58 8.56 14.06
C ARG A 61 17.52 8.11 12.94
N LYS A 62 17.16 7.08 12.17
CA LYS A 62 17.92 6.61 11.00
C LYS A 62 17.35 7.13 9.68
N ASP A 63 16.25 7.87 9.74
CA ASP A 63 15.63 8.43 8.55
C ASP A 63 16.54 9.57 8.05
N VAL A 64 16.83 9.56 6.75
CA VAL A 64 17.61 10.58 6.06
C VAL A 64 16.66 11.33 5.11
N SER A 65 16.87 12.63 4.92
CA SER A 65 16.04 13.36 3.97
C SER A 65 16.42 12.93 2.56
N LEU A 66 15.41 12.73 1.70
CA LEU A 66 15.67 12.46 0.27
C LEU A 66 16.28 13.68 -0.45
N HIS A 67 16.15 14.86 0.16
CA HIS A 67 16.71 16.12 -0.34
C HIS A 67 18.08 16.44 0.25
N ASP A 68 18.60 15.63 1.18
CA ASP A 68 19.96 15.85 1.69
C ASP A 68 20.97 15.53 0.57
N PRO A 69 21.97 16.40 0.36
CA PRO A 69 22.99 16.16 -0.64
C PRO A 69 23.85 14.96 -0.24
N ILE A 70 24.02 14.02 -1.17
CA ILE A 70 24.80 12.79 -0.98
C ILE A 70 26.15 12.83 -1.70
N GLY A 71 26.38 13.85 -2.52
CA GLY A 71 27.63 14.06 -3.23
C GLY A 71 27.52 15.19 -4.25
N THR A 72 28.54 15.32 -5.10
CA THR A 72 28.58 16.29 -6.18
C THR A 72 28.78 15.57 -7.51
N ASP A 73 28.15 16.07 -8.58
CA ASP A 73 28.39 15.59 -9.94
C ASP A 73 29.77 16.04 -10.47
N LYS A 74 30.08 15.70 -11.72
CA LYS A 74 31.33 16.09 -12.39
C LYS A 74 31.42 17.59 -12.68
N GLU A 75 30.31 18.30 -12.61
CA GLU A 75 30.17 19.73 -12.88
C GLU A 75 30.12 20.56 -11.59
N GLY A 76 30.08 19.90 -10.42
CA GLY A 76 30.08 20.50 -9.09
C GLY A 76 28.69 20.78 -8.52
N ASN A 77 27.62 20.32 -9.16
CA ASN A 77 26.27 20.45 -8.64
C ASN A 77 26.02 19.39 -7.55
N GLU A 78 25.25 19.76 -6.52
CA GLU A 78 24.83 18.84 -5.47
C GLU A 78 23.88 17.77 -6.04
N ILE A 79 24.17 16.51 -5.75
CA ILE A 79 23.30 15.37 -6.07
C ILE A 79 22.57 14.99 -4.80
N THR A 80 21.24 14.84 -4.90
CA THR A 80 20.40 14.39 -3.78
C THR A 80 19.98 12.93 -3.96
N LEU A 81 19.49 12.30 -2.89
CA LEU A 81 19.09 10.90 -2.94
C LEU A 81 17.91 10.67 -3.90
N ILE A 82 17.01 11.65 -4.05
CA ILE A 82 15.89 11.60 -5.01
C ILE A 82 16.35 11.57 -6.47
N ASP A 83 17.50 12.17 -6.80
CA ASP A 83 18.04 12.16 -8.17
C ASP A 83 18.59 10.79 -8.58
N ILE A 84 18.97 9.97 -7.58
CA ILE A 84 19.53 8.62 -7.78
C ILE A 84 18.46 7.53 -7.71
N LEU A 85 17.40 7.75 -6.93
CA LEU A 85 16.26 6.85 -6.88
C LEU A 85 15.55 6.88 -8.23
N GLY A 86 16.00 6.00 -9.13
CA GLY A 86 15.47 5.88 -10.48
C GLY A 86 13.96 5.67 -10.44
N ASN A 87 13.25 6.36 -11.32
CA ASN A 87 11.87 6.00 -11.63
C ASN A 87 11.89 4.58 -12.21
N ASP A 88 10.91 3.74 -11.88
CA ASP A 88 10.83 2.35 -12.34
C ASP A 88 10.75 2.29 -13.87
N ILE A 89 11.88 2.36 -14.57
CA ILE A 89 11.98 2.24 -16.04
C ILE A 89 11.45 0.87 -16.50
N ASP A 90 11.40 -0.11 -15.59
CA ASP A 90 10.74 -1.40 -15.75
C ASP A 90 9.24 -1.25 -16.10
N ASP A 91 8.58 -0.16 -15.70
CA ASP A 91 7.14 0.08 -15.94
C ASP A 91 6.81 0.31 -17.43
N ILE A 92 7.66 1.00 -18.20
CA ILE A 92 7.34 1.29 -19.61
C ILE A 92 7.41 0.02 -20.47
N ALA A 93 8.44 -0.81 -20.24
CA ALA A 93 8.59 -2.07 -20.97
C ALA A 93 7.45 -3.04 -20.64
N ASP A 94 7.08 -3.12 -19.36
CA ASP A 94 5.98 -3.96 -18.90
C ASP A 94 4.62 -3.47 -19.41
N GLN A 95 4.39 -2.14 -19.44
CA GLN A 95 3.18 -1.55 -20.03
C GLN A 95 3.06 -1.87 -21.53
N VAL A 96 4.14 -1.71 -22.29
CA VAL A 96 4.17 -2.04 -23.72
C VAL A 96 3.90 -3.53 -23.94
N GLN A 97 4.54 -4.39 -23.15
CA GLN A 97 4.33 -5.84 -23.21
C GLN A 97 2.87 -6.21 -22.89
N LEU A 98 2.29 -5.62 -21.85
CA LEU A 98 0.90 -5.84 -21.44
C LEU A 98 -0.07 -5.45 -22.54
N GLU A 99 0.11 -4.29 -23.19
CA GLU A 99 -0.75 -3.85 -24.30
C GLU A 99 -0.61 -4.77 -25.52
N MET A 100 0.60 -5.25 -25.82
CA MET A 100 0.82 -6.25 -26.87
C MET A 100 0.10 -7.58 -26.56
N GLU A 101 0.13 -8.06 -25.32
CA GLU A 101 -0.55 -9.28 -24.89
C GLU A 101 -2.08 -9.14 -24.94
N LYS A 102 -2.63 -8.01 -24.47
CA LYS A 102 -4.06 -7.69 -24.59
C LYS A 102 -4.50 -7.73 -26.06
N SER A 103 -3.76 -7.07 -26.95
CA SER A 103 -4.07 -7.04 -28.38
C SER A 103 -4.13 -8.46 -28.99
N LYS A 104 -3.21 -9.35 -28.57
CA LYS A 104 -3.21 -10.76 -29.00
C LYS A 104 -4.45 -11.51 -28.51
N ILE A 105 -4.85 -11.33 -27.25
CA ILE A 105 -6.06 -11.95 -26.69
C ILE A 105 -7.29 -11.51 -27.50
N TYR A 106 -7.44 -10.20 -27.75
CA TYR A 106 -8.56 -9.66 -28.53
C TYR A 106 -8.64 -10.23 -29.95
N LYS A 107 -7.51 -10.40 -30.64
CA LYS A 107 -7.45 -11.04 -31.97
C LYS A 107 -7.90 -12.50 -31.91
N ASN A 108 -7.48 -13.21 -30.88
CA ASN A 108 -7.76 -14.63 -30.71
C ASN A 108 -9.20 -14.91 -30.26
N LEU A 109 -9.97 -13.92 -29.79
CA LEU A 109 -11.41 -14.10 -29.50
C LEU A 109 -12.21 -14.57 -30.72
N SER A 110 -11.70 -14.40 -31.93
CA SER A 110 -12.33 -14.86 -33.17
C SER A 110 -12.37 -16.39 -33.33
N ILE A 111 -11.54 -17.14 -32.59
CA ILE A 111 -11.53 -18.62 -32.64
C ILE A 111 -12.69 -19.26 -31.85
N LEU A 112 -13.32 -18.46 -30.97
CA LEU A 112 -14.42 -18.89 -30.14
C LEU A 112 -15.71 -18.87 -30.95
N ASP A 113 -16.59 -19.83 -30.69
CA ASP A 113 -17.96 -19.73 -31.21
C ASP A 113 -18.72 -18.60 -30.49
N ASP A 114 -19.87 -18.18 -31.05
CA ASP A 114 -20.62 -17.03 -30.54
C ASP A 114 -20.99 -17.18 -29.05
N ARG A 115 -21.27 -18.41 -28.61
CA ARG A 115 -21.68 -18.69 -27.23
C ARG A 115 -20.50 -18.66 -26.27
N GLU A 116 -19.36 -19.23 -26.67
CA GLU A 116 -18.10 -19.15 -25.96
C GLU A 116 -17.64 -17.70 -25.82
N LYS A 117 -17.72 -16.95 -26.92
CA LYS A 117 -17.33 -15.54 -26.98
C LYS A 117 -18.19 -14.67 -26.08
N GLU A 118 -19.52 -14.83 -26.13
CA GLU A 118 -20.48 -14.13 -25.25
C GLU A 118 -20.14 -14.36 -23.77
N ILE A 119 -19.90 -15.62 -23.38
CA ILE A 119 -19.58 -15.98 -21.98
C ILE A 119 -18.23 -15.42 -21.56
N VAL A 120 -17.19 -15.53 -22.39
CA VAL A 120 -15.84 -15.04 -22.05
C VAL A 120 -15.81 -13.51 -21.94
N ILE A 121 -16.42 -12.81 -22.90
CA ILE A 121 -16.49 -11.35 -22.87
C ILE A 121 -17.21 -10.86 -21.62
N THR A 122 -18.35 -11.46 -21.29
CA THR A 122 -19.15 -11.08 -20.12
C THR A 122 -18.47 -11.46 -18.80
N ARG A 123 -17.76 -12.59 -18.77
CA ARG A 123 -17.05 -13.07 -17.56
C ARG A 123 -15.94 -12.13 -17.15
N PHE A 124 -15.17 -11.63 -18.11
CA PHE A 124 -13.95 -10.85 -17.88
C PHE A 124 -14.08 -9.36 -18.28
N GLY A 125 -15.28 -8.88 -18.63
CA GLY A 125 -15.49 -7.46 -18.92
C GLY A 125 -14.76 -6.95 -20.17
N LEU A 126 -14.50 -7.80 -21.16
CA LEU A 126 -13.55 -7.51 -22.25
C LEU A 126 -14.02 -6.45 -23.25
N LEU A 127 -15.29 -6.02 -23.24
CA LEU A 127 -15.79 -4.98 -24.15
C LEU A 127 -16.08 -3.69 -23.40
N ASN A 128 -15.58 -2.56 -23.93
CA ASN A 128 -15.94 -1.20 -23.54
C ASN A 128 -15.79 -0.88 -22.04
N GLY A 129 -14.85 -1.52 -21.34
CA GLY A 129 -14.66 -1.31 -19.90
C GLY A 129 -15.82 -1.84 -19.05
N GLY A 130 -16.54 -2.85 -19.54
CA GLY A 130 -17.61 -3.50 -18.78
C GLY A 130 -17.09 -4.23 -17.54
N ASP A 131 -17.96 -4.38 -16.55
CA ASP A 131 -17.61 -5.09 -15.31
C ASP A 131 -17.54 -6.60 -15.51
N GLU A 132 -16.66 -7.25 -14.75
CA GLU A 132 -16.62 -8.70 -14.66
C GLU A 132 -17.91 -9.24 -14.01
N ARG A 133 -18.40 -10.38 -14.50
CA ARG A 133 -19.63 -11.00 -13.99
C ARG A 133 -19.40 -12.42 -13.58
N THR A 134 -20.01 -12.89 -12.50
CA THR A 134 -19.86 -14.26 -12.02
C THR A 134 -20.55 -15.27 -12.94
N GLN A 135 -20.09 -16.52 -12.92
CA GLN A 135 -20.75 -17.62 -13.64
C GLN A 135 -22.22 -17.80 -13.25
N ARG A 136 -22.60 -17.45 -12.00
CA ARG A 136 -23.99 -17.54 -11.51
C ARG A 136 -24.86 -16.46 -12.13
N GLU A 137 -24.36 -15.23 -12.23
CA GLU A 137 -25.07 -14.13 -12.87
C GLU A 137 -25.24 -14.39 -14.37
N ILE A 138 -24.17 -14.81 -15.05
CA ILE A 138 -24.23 -15.20 -16.46
C ILE A 138 -25.23 -16.34 -16.68
N ALA A 139 -25.21 -17.36 -15.81
CA ALA A 139 -26.14 -18.48 -15.88
C ALA A 139 -27.62 -18.04 -15.74
N LYS A 140 -27.88 -17.11 -14.80
CA LYS A 140 -29.22 -16.56 -14.58
C LYS A 140 -29.73 -15.82 -15.81
N ASP A 141 -28.90 -14.96 -16.40
CA ASP A 141 -29.27 -14.17 -17.58
C ASP A 141 -29.49 -15.04 -18.82
N LEU A 142 -28.64 -16.05 -18.99
CA LEU A 142 -28.68 -16.96 -20.13
C LEU A 142 -29.71 -18.10 -19.97
N GLY A 143 -30.41 -18.18 -18.84
CA GLY A 143 -31.40 -19.23 -18.58
C GLY A 143 -30.82 -20.65 -18.54
N ILE A 144 -29.54 -20.81 -18.19
CA ILE A 144 -28.83 -22.10 -18.17
C ILE A 144 -28.22 -22.39 -16.80
N SER A 145 -27.78 -23.63 -16.57
CA SER A 145 -27.13 -23.96 -15.29
C SER A 145 -25.72 -23.34 -15.18
N ARG A 146 -25.34 -22.93 -13.96
CA ARG A 146 -23.96 -22.48 -13.64
C ARG A 146 -22.90 -23.50 -14.07
N SER A 147 -23.18 -24.80 -13.90
CA SER A 147 -22.27 -25.87 -14.31
C SER A 147 -22.14 -25.97 -15.84
N TYR A 148 -23.14 -25.55 -16.61
CA TYR A 148 -23.04 -25.47 -18.06
C TYR A 148 -22.17 -24.27 -18.49
N VAL A 149 -22.38 -23.09 -17.90
CA VAL A 149 -21.50 -21.91 -18.11
C VAL A 149 -20.04 -22.25 -17.80
N SER A 150 -19.77 -22.89 -16.66
CA SER A 150 -18.41 -23.29 -16.27
C SER A 150 -17.75 -24.24 -17.28
N ARG A 151 -18.50 -25.16 -17.88
CA ARG A 151 -17.98 -26.07 -18.91
C ARG A 151 -17.63 -25.35 -20.21
N ILE A 152 -18.45 -24.37 -20.60
CA ILE A 152 -18.20 -23.55 -21.80
C ILE A 152 -16.97 -22.67 -21.58
N GLU A 153 -16.91 -21.95 -20.44
CA GLU A 153 -15.78 -21.11 -20.06
C GLU A 153 -14.46 -21.89 -20.11
N LYS A 154 -14.41 -23.07 -19.46
CA LYS A 154 -13.20 -23.90 -19.46
C LYS A 154 -12.74 -24.29 -20.86
N ARG A 155 -13.68 -24.59 -21.76
CA ARG A 155 -13.37 -24.96 -23.16
C ARG A 155 -12.86 -23.77 -23.94
N ALA A 156 -13.52 -22.62 -23.81
CA ALA A 156 -13.13 -21.37 -24.46
C ALA A 156 -11.72 -20.93 -24.01
N LEU A 157 -11.44 -20.96 -22.71
CA LEU A 157 -10.13 -20.64 -22.16
C LEU A 157 -9.02 -21.58 -22.67
N MET A 158 -9.31 -22.88 -22.84
CA MET A 158 -8.35 -23.81 -23.42
C MET A 158 -8.04 -23.51 -24.89
N LYS A 159 -9.03 -23.13 -25.69
CA LYS A 159 -8.81 -22.69 -27.08
C LYS A 159 -7.95 -21.44 -27.13
N LEU A 160 -8.30 -20.42 -26.33
CA LEU A 160 -7.54 -19.17 -26.25
C LEU A 160 -6.10 -19.39 -25.77
N TYR A 161 -5.91 -20.24 -24.77
CA TYR A 161 -4.60 -20.61 -24.26
C TYR A 161 -3.74 -21.23 -25.37
N HIS A 162 -4.28 -22.22 -26.09
CA HIS A 162 -3.52 -22.87 -27.16
C HIS A 162 -3.10 -21.88 -28.25
N GLU A 163 -4.01 -21.01 -28.70
CA GLU A 163 -3.73 -20.04 -29.76
C GLU A 163 -2.76 -18.94 -29.30
N PHE A 164 -2.85 -18.50 -28.04
CA PHE A 164 -1.95 -17.49 -27.48
C PHE A 164 -0.49 -17.94 -27.48
N TYR A 165 -0.23 -19.21 -27.15
CA TYR A 165 1.14 -19.76 -27.14
C TYR A 165 1.62 -20.30 -28.49
N LYS A 166 0.71 -20.54 -29.44
CA LYS A 166 1.08 -20.95 -30.80
C LYS A 166 1.90 -19.89 -31.54
N GLY A 167 1.67 -18.61 -31.27
CA GLY A 167 2.43 -17.47 -31.83
C GLY A 167 3.75 -17.14 -31.13
N LYS A 168 4.20 -17.93 -30.14
CA LYS A 168 5.52 -17.79 -29.47
C LYS A 168 6.59 -18.77 -30.03
N ARG A 169 6.29 -19.50 -31.11
CA ARG A 169 7.24 -20.39 -31.81
C ARG A 169 7.80 -19.73 -33.06
#